data_AF-A0A2T5HHK1-F1
#
_entry.id   AF-A0A2T5HHK1-F1
#
_cell.length_a   1.000
_cell.length_b   1.000
_cell.length_c   1.000
_cell.angle_alpha   90.00
_cell.angle_beta   90.00
_cell.angle_gamma   90.00
#
_symmetry.space_group_name_H-M   'P 1'
#
loop_
_entity.id
_entity.type
_entity.pdbx_description
1 polymer ?
#
loop_
_entity_poly.entity_id
_entity_poly.type
_entity_poly.pdbx_seq_one_letter_code
_entity_poly.pdbx_strand_id
1 'polypeptide(L)'
;MSESFVIPCPHCNGLNRIPTDRLGDSPRCGKCKEGVLQNKPFDLTQASYASQIKGDLPLLVDVWASWCGPCQAFAPTFQQAAGQLLGRARLAKLDSEANQQLSAQLNIRSIPSLLLFKNGKEVARQSGAMPLPQLLAWLKTQGV
;
A
#
# COMPACT_ATOMS: atom_id res chain seq x y z
N MET A 1 14.55 23.16 -9.14
CA MET A 1 13.76 22.80 -7.94
C MET A 1 13.41 21.34 -8.09
N SER A 2 13.92 20.44 -7.23
CA SER A 2 13.57 19.02 -7.32
C SER A 2 12.10 18.85 -6.99
N GLU A 3 11.35 18.13 -7.82
CA GLU A 3 9.98 17.74 -7.49
C GLU A 3 10.00 16.95 -6.18
N SER A 4 8.95 17.11 -5.38
CA SER A 4 8.84 16.47 -4.07
C SER A 4 7.51 15.79 -3.94
N PHE A 5 7.53 14.56 -3.43
CA PHE A 5 6.33 13.83 -3.07
C PHE A 5 5.95 14.07 -1.61
N VAL A 6 4.66 14.24 -1.38
CA VAL A 6 4.03 14.21 -0.06
C VAL A 6 3.61 12.77 0.23
N ILE A 7 4.27 12.17 1.22
CA ILE A 7 4.07 10.77 1.60
C ILE A 7 3.60 10.71 3.06
N PRO A 8 2.38 10.20 3.32
CA PRO A 8 1.91 9.89 4.67
C PRO A 8 2.79 8.83 5.32
N CYS A 9 3.25 9.08 6.55
CA CYS A 9 3.99 8.10 7.32
C CYS A 9 3.08 6.92 7.69
N PRO A 10 3.47 5.65 7.45
CA PRO A 10 2.66 4.49 7.80
C PRO A 10 2.50 4.30 9.32
N HIS A 11 3.36 4.91 10.14
CA HIS A 11 3.36 4.74 11.59
C HIS A 11 2.51 5.76 12.34
N CYS A 12 2.50 7.02 11.89
CA CYS A 12 1.87 8.12 12.62
C CYS A 12 0.97 9.03 11.78
N ASN A 13 0.76 8.70 10.50
CA ASN A 13 0.01 9.48 9.51
C ASN A 13 0.55 10.88 9.22
N GLY A 14 1.68 11.29 9.81
CA GLY A 14 2.32 12.57 9.53
C GLY A 14 2.73 12.67 8.06
N LEU A 15 2.45 13.80 7.42
CA LEU A 15 2.81 14.05 6.03
C LEU A 15 4.30 14.41 5.93
N ASN A 16 5.02 13.77 5.03
CA ASN A 16 6.44 14.03 4.81
C ASN A 16 6.65 14.46 3.36
N ARG A 17 7.25 15.62 3.16
CA ARG A 17 7.69 16.06 1.84
C ARG A 17 9.09 15.51 1.59
N ILE A 18 9.22 14.65 0.58
CA ILE A 18 10.46 13.95 0.25
C ILE A 18 10.81 14.27 -1.21
N PRO A 19 12.00 14.83 -1.50
CA PRO A 19 12.48 15.02 -2.86
C PRO A 19 12.51 13.69 -3.63
N THR A 20 12.07 13.68 -4.88
CA THR A 20 11.95 12.45 -5.69
C THR A 20 13.27 11.74 -5.90
N ASP A 21 14.38 12.48 -5.98
CA ASP A 21 15.75 12.00 -6.07
C ASP A 21 16.26 11.34 -4.77
N ARG A 22 15.56 11.55 -3.64
CA ARG A 22 15.94 11.03 -2.31
C ARG A 22 15.03 9.93 -1.79
N LEU A 23 14.16 9.38 -2.63
CA LEU A 23 13.29 8.25 -2.25
C LEU A 23 14.10 6.98 -1.91
N GLY A 24 15.33 6.84 -2.42
CA GLY A 24 16.25 5.74 -2.10
C GLY A 24 17.00 5.89 -0.77
N ASP A 25 17.02 7.09 -0.16
CA ASP A 25 17.87 7.42 1.00
C ASP A 25 17.30 6.96 2.35
N SER A 26 16.33 6.05 2.37
CA SER A 26 15.62 5.63 3.60
C SER A 26 15.07 6.82 4.42
N PRO A 27 14.19 7.65 3.82
CA PRO A 27 13.69 8.87 4.46
C PRO A 27 12.95 8.56 5.77
N ARG A 28 13.25 9.33 6.82
CA ARG A 28 12.63 9.23 8.14
C ARG A 28 11.54 10.27 8.33
N CYS A 29 10.53 9.91 9.10
CA CYS A 29 9.40 10.77 9.37
C CYS A 29 9.80 11.94 10.28
N GLY A 30 9.41 13.16 9.91
CA GLY A 30 9.69 14.35 10.72
C GLY A 30 9.07 14.29 12.14
N LYS A 31 7.92 13.62 12.28
CA LYS A 31 7.13 13.51 13.52
C LYS A 31 7.57 12.36 14.41
N CYS A 32 7.55 11.12 13.92
CA CYS A 32 7.83 9.93 14.73
C CYS A 32 9.23 9.30 14.51
N LYS A 33 10.05 9.85 13.60
CA LYS A 33 11.43 9.42 13.30
C LYS A 33 11.60 8.01 12.70
N GLU A 34 10.51 7.26 12.54
CA GLU A 34 10.44 5.99 11.82
C GLU A 34 10.61 6.16 10.30
N GLY A 35 10.97 5.08 9.61
CA GLY A 35 11.06 5.05 8.15
C GLY A 35 9.72 5.32 7.47
N VAL A 36 9.67 6.27 6.54
CA VAL A 36 8.45 6.62 5.80
C VAL A 36 8.15 5.59 4.70
N LEU A 37 9.20 5.15 4.00
CA LEU A 37 9.11 4.13 2.95
C LEU A 37 9.45 2.77 3.55
N GLN A 38 8.53 1.82 3.39
CA GLN A 38 8.65 0.47 3.94
C GLN A 38 8.94 -0.50 2.80
N ASN A 39 9.94 -1.36 2.98
CA ASN A 39 10.25 -2.46 2.06
C ASN A 39 9.38 -3.70 2.30
N LYS A 40 8.40 -3.60 3.21
CA LYS A 40 7.38 -4.59 3.52
C LYS A 40 6.02 -3.92 3.59
N PRO A 41 4.92 -4.65 3.35
CA PRO A 41 3.58 -4.11 3.52
C PRO A 41 3.33 -3.70 4.98
N PHE A 42 2.82 -2.49 5.18
CA PHE A 42 2.41 -2.02 6.51
C PHE A 42 0.93 -2.33 6.78
N ASP A 43 0.54 -2.31 8.06
CA ASP A 43 -0.85 -2.53 8.45
C ASP A 43 -1.70 -1.29 8.19
N LEU A 44 -2.73 -1.44 7.35
CA LEU A 44 -3.76 -0.45 7.14
C LEU A 44 -4.93 -0.72 8.08
N THR A 45 -5.41 0.32 8.75
CA THR A 45 -6.55 0.23 9.66
C THR A 45 -7.61 1.26 9.28
N GLN A 46 -8.82 1.10 9.83
CA GLN A 46 -9.89 2.10 9.71
C GLN A 46 -9.40 3.52 10.03
N ALA A 47 -8.58 3.68 11.08
CA ALA A 47 -8.11 4.97 11.55
C ALA A 47 -7.04 5.60 10.64
N SER A 48 -6.18 4.78 10.01
CA SER A 48 -5.11 5.27 9.14
C SER A 48 -5.56 5.45 7.69
N TYR A 49 -6.56 4.68 7.23
CA TYR A 49 -7.02 4.60 5.84
C TYR A 49 -7.12 5.96 5.13
N ALA A 50 -7.92 6.88 5.66
CA ALA A 50 -8.19 8.17 5.03
C ALA A 50 -6.93 9.05 4.86
N SER A 51 -5.93 8.89 5.74
CA SER A 51 -4.65 9.59 5.64
C SER A 51 -3.72 8.90 4.63
N GLN A 52 -3.68 7.57 4.64
CA GLN A 52 -2.72 6.78 3.87
C GLN A 52 -2.97 6.83 2.36
N ILE A 53 -4.24 6.90 1.92
CA ILE A 53 -4.59 6.92 0.49
C ILE A 53 -4.28 8.26 -0.22
N LYS A 54 -4.00 9.33 0.53
CA LYS A 54 -3.83 10.69 0.00
C LYS A 54 -2.40 11.04 -0.42
N GLY A 55 -1.46 10.10 -0.36
CA GLY A 55 -0.07 10.34 -0.75
C GLY A 55 0.13 10.41 -2.27
N ASP A 56 1.22 11.07 -2.68
CA ASP A 56 1.59 11.20 -4.10
C ASP A 56 2.08 9.87 -4.69
N LEU A 57 2.67 8.99 -3.88
CA LEU A 57 2.95 7.62 -4.29
C LEU A 57 1.66 6.77 -4.27
N PRO A 58 1.39 5.98 -5.34
CA PRO A 58 0.30 5.02 -5.35
C PRO A 58 0.35 4.08 -4.15
N LEU A 59 -0.82 3.77 -3.57
CA LEU A 59 -0.96 2.82 -2.47
C LEU A 59 -1.71 1.58 -2.96
N LEU A 60 -1.03 0.44 -2.98
CA LEU A 60 -1.63 -0.86 -3.23
C LEU A 60 -1.99 -1.53 -1.90
N VAL A 61 -3.25 -1.93 -1.76
CA VAL A 61 -3.77 -2.58 -0.55
C VAL A 61 -4.14 -4.03 -0.86
N ASP A 62 -3.58 -4.98 -0.13
CA ASP A 62 -4.02 -6.38 -0.09
C ASP A 62 -5.01 -6.59 1.05
N VAL A 63 -6.27 -6.86 0.71
CA VAL A 63 -7.32 -7.15 1.69
C VAL A 63 -7.36 -8.65 1.93
N TRP A 64 -7.15 -9.08 3.18
CA TRP A 64 -6.91 -10.47 3.54
C TRP A 64 -7.69 -10.87 4.81
N ALA A 65 -7.59 -12.15 5.18
CA ALA A 65 -8.05 -12.68 6.47
C ALA A 65 -7.18 -13.87 6.90
N SER A 66 -7.16 -14.16 8.20
CA SER A 66 -6.31 -15.18 8.79
C SER A 66 -6.65 -16.60 8.31
N TRP A 67 -7.93 -16.92 8.12
CA TRP A 67 -8.42 -18.21 7.65
C TRP A 67 -8.33 -18.41 6.13
N CYS A 68 -7.96 -17.37 5.39
CA CYS A 68 -7.91 -17.41 3.93
C CYS A 68 -6.59 -18.04 3.43
N GLY A 69 -6.64 -19.33 3.08
CA GLY A 69 -5.48 -20.05 2.52
C GLY A 69 -4.80 -19.35 1.34
N PRO A 70 -5.53 -18.90 0.30
CA PRO A 70 -4.94 -18.12 -0.80
C PRO A 70 -4.26 -16.82 -0.34
N CYS A 71 -4.78 -16.15 0.67
CA CYS A 71 -4.20 -14.94 1.23
C CYS A 71 -2.84 -15.24 1.89
N GLN A 72 -2.77 -16.30 2.69
CA GLN A 72 -1.51 -16.74 3.32
C GLN A 72 -0.45 -17.09 2.27
N ALA A 73 -0.84 -17.79 1.19
CA ALA A 73 0.07 -18.13 0.09
C ALA A 73 0.53 -16.90 -0.70
N PHE A 74 -0.29 -15.86 -0.79
CA PHE A 74 0.02 -14.62 -1.50
C PHE A 74 0.91 -13.66 -0.70
N ALA A 75 0.81 -13.65 0.63
CA ALA A 75 1.59 -12.78 1.52
C ALA A 75 3.10 -12.66 1.18
N PRO A 76 3.87 -13.73 0.94
CA PRO A 76 5.28 -13.60 0.56
C PRO A 76 5.49 -12.92 -0.79
N THR A 77 4.60 -13.16 -1.76
CA THR A 77 4.62 -12.48 -3.07
C THR A 77 4.39 -10.98 -2.90
N PHE A 78 3.40 -10.62 -2.09
CA PHE A 78 3.09 -9.23 -1.79
C PHE A 78 4.24 -8.53 -1.03
N GLN A 79 4.90 -9.24 -0.11
CA GLN A 79 6.08 -8.73 0.58
C GLN A 79 7.26 -8.49 -0.37
N GLN A 80 7.50 -9.40 -1.31
CA GLN A 80 8.56 -9.23 -2.31
C GLN A 80 8.28 -8.04 -3.23
N ALA A 81 7.02 -7.84 -3.63
CA ALA A 81 6.60 -6.68 -4.41
C ALA A 81 6.88 -5.35 -3.67
N ALA A 82 6.69 -5.31 -2.34
CA ALA A 82 6.93 -4.10 -1.55
C ALA A 82 8.40 -3.66 -1.61
N GLY A 83 9.33 -4.63 -1.59
CA GLY A 83 10.75 -4.36 -1.76
C GLY A 83 11.09 -3.85 -3.18
N GLN A 84 10.51 -4.45 -4.22
CA GLN A 84 10.81 -4.08 -5.62
C GLN A 84 10.17 -2.75 -6.05
N LEU A 85 9.08 -2.36 -5.39
CA LEU A 85 8.35 -1.13 -5.69
C LEU A 85 8.71 0.03 -4.76
N LEU A 86 9.75 -0.11 -3.93
CA LEU A 86 10.19 0.92 -3.02
C LEU A 86 10.45 2.24 -3.78
N GLY A 87 9.82 3.33 -3.33
CA GLY A 87 9.89 4.63 -3.99
C GLY A 87 9.00 4.79 -5.24
N ARG A 88 8.36 3.73 -5.73
CA ARG A 88 7.41 3.77 -6.85
C ARG A 88 5.96 3.56 -6.42
N ALA A 89 5.74 2.67 -5.46
CA ALA A 89 4.46 2.45 -4.82
C ALA A 89 4.65 2.05 -3.36
N ARG A 90 3.58 2.25 -2.58
CA ARG A 90 3.48 1.85 -1.20
C ARG A 90 2.57 0.65 -1.14
N LEU A 91 2.92 -0.35 -0.34
CA LEU A 91 2.10 -1.54 -0.16
C LEU A 91 1.60 -1.59 1.28
N ALA A 92 0.32 -1.92 1.45
CA ALA A 92 -0.30 -2.12 2.74
C ALA A 92 -1.18 -3.36 2.72
N LYS A 93 -1.39 -3.95 3.90
CA LYS A 93 -2.34 -5.05 4.08
C LYS A 93 -3.49 -4.59 4.97
N LEU A 94 -4.71 -5.01 4.64
CA LEU A 94 -5.91 -4.73 5.40
C LEU A 94 -6.54 -6.05 5.85
N ASP A 95 -6.50 -6.32 7.15
CA ASP A 95 -7.23 -7.45 7.72
C ASP A 95 -8.74 -7.13 7.71
N SER A 96 -9.48 -7.89 6.92
CA SER A 96 -10.92 -7.71 6.73
C SER A 96 -11.75 -8.11 7.96
N GLU A 97 -11.27 -9.04 8.78
CA GLU A 97 -11.94 -9.46 10.02
C GLU A 97 -11.80 -8.40 11.11
N ALA A 98 -10.61 -7.79 11.20
CA ALA A 98 -10.32 -6.72 12.16
C ALA A 98 -10.91 -5.36 11.73
N ASN A 99 -11.18 -5.15 10.44
CA ASN A 99 -11.65 -3.87 9.88
C ASN A 99 -12.94 -4.06 9.07
N GLN A 100 -13.98 -4.62 9.68
CA GLN A 100 -15.24 -4.96 9.00
C GLN A 100 -15.94 -3.74 8.40
N GLN A 101 -15.96 -2.62 9.11
CA GLN A 101 -16.57 -1.38 8.61
C GLN A 101 -15.84 -0.85 7.36
N LEU A 102 -14.50 -0.84 7.38
CA LEU A 102 -13.71 -0.43 6.22
C LEU A 102 -13.91 -1.39 5.06
N SER A 103 -13.95 -2.69 5.33
CA SER A 103 -14.17 -3.73 4.32
C SER A 103 -15.55 -3.58 3.65
N ALA A 104 -16.58 -3.27 4.43
CA ALA A 104 -17.90 -2.95 3.91
C ALA A 104 -17.87 -1.64 3.08
N GLN A 105 -17.22 -0.59 3.58
CA GLN A 105 -17.05 0.69 2.87
C GLN A 105 -16.34 0.51 1.52
N LEU A 106 -15.33 -0.36 1.45
CA LEU A 106 -14.57 -0.69 0.24
C LEU A 106 -15.28 -1.70 -0.67
N ASN A 107 -16.49 -2.15 -0.31
CA ASN A 107 -17.26 -3.16 -1.04
C ASN A 107 -16.45 -4.44 -1.31
N ILE A 108 -15.78 -4.96 -0.28
CA ILE A 108 -15.01 -6.21 -0.39
C ILE A 108 -15.98 -7.40 -0.44
N ARG A 109 -15.91 -8.18 -1.52
CA ARG A 109 -16.79 -9.34 -1.78
C ARG A 109 -16.04 -10.67 -1.79
N SER A 110 -14.72 -10.63 -1.91
CA SER A 110 -13.85 -11.79 -1.97
C SER A 110 -12.46 -11.39 -1.46
N ILE A 111 -11.72 -12.36 -0.94
CA ILE A 111 -10.32 -12.17 -0.53
C ILE A 111 -9.42 -13.29 -1.10
N PRO A 112 -8.15 -13.01 -1.42
CA PRO A 112 -7.55 -11.67 -1.37
C PRO A 112 -8.12 -10.74 -2.45
N SER A 113 -8.16 -9.45 -2.15
CA SER A 113 -8.52 -8.40 -3.12
C SER A 113 -7.47 -7.31 -3.09
N LEU A 114 -6.98 -6.93 -4.26
CA LEU A 114 -5.99 -5.88 -4.45
C LEU A 114 -6.68 -4.60 -4.88
N LEU A 115 -6.52 -3.54 -4.11
CA LEU A 115 -7.07 -2.21 -4.41
C LEU A 115 -5.91 -1.22 -4.59
N LEU A 116 -5.85 -0.56 -5.75
CA LEU A 116 -4.86 0.47 -6.03
C LEU A 116 -5.49 1.85 -5.86
N PHE A 117 -4.87 2.65 -5.00
CA PHE A 117 -5.25 4.03 -4.75
C PHE A 117 -4.22 5.00 -5.33
N LYS A 118 -4.70 6.08 -5.95
CA LYS A 118 -3.90 7.23 -6.37
C LYS A 118 -4.65 8.51 -5.99
N ASN A 119 -3.96 9.45 -5.35
CA ASN A 119 -4.52 10.77 -4.97
C ASN A 119 -5.86 10.65 -4.23
N GLY A 120 -5.96 9.71 -3.29
CA GLY A 120 -7.15 9.49 -2.47
C GLY A 120 -8.31 8.76 -3.16
N LYS A 121 -8.13 8.23 -4.38
CA LYS A 121 -9.18 7.53 -5.13
C LYS A 121 -8.75 6.11 -5.48
N GLU A 122 -9.67 5.15 -5.38
CA GLU A 122 -9.49 3.83 -5.98
C GLU A 122 -9.46 3.97 -7.50
N VAL A 123 -8.38 3.56 -8.15
CA VAL A 123 -8.20 3.65 -9.61
C VAL A 123 -8.21 2.29 -10.30
N ALA A 124 -7.91 1.22 -9.57
CA ALA A 124 -7.95 -0.13 -10.08
C ALA A 124 -8.20 -1.13 -8.96
N ARG A 125 -8.81 -2.26 -9.33
CA ARG A 125 -9.08 -3.38 -8.45
C ARG A 125 -8.78 -4.69 -9.17
N GLN A 126 -8.25 -5.65 -8.44
CA GLN A 126 -8.10 -7.01 -8.91
C GLN A 126 -8.49 -7.99 -7.81
N SER A 127 -9.34 -8.95 -8.14
CA SER A 127 -9.69 -10.05 -7.25
C SER A 127 -8.70 -11.21 -7.40
N GLY A 128 -8.37 -11.83 -6.28
CA GLY A 128 -7.54 -13.02 -6.22
C GLY A 128 -6.04 -12.75 -6.12
N ALA A 129 -5.33 -13.79 -5.69
CA ALA A 129 -3.88 -13.81 -5.65
C ALA A 129 -3.31 -13.97 -7.06
N MET A 130 -2.10 -13.47 -7.28
CA MET A 130 -1.36 -13.72 -8.51
C MET A 130 0.15 -13.84 -8.26
N PRO A 131 0.91 -14.51 -9.13
CA PRO A 131 2.37 -14.56 -9.04
C PRO A 131 3.01 -13.17 -9.18
N LEU A 132 4.21 -12.99 -8.62
CA LEU A 132 4.92 -11.70 -8.63
C LEU A 132 5.05 -11.07 -10.03
N PRO A 133 5.45 -11.79 -11.10
CA PRO A 133 5.59 -11.17 -12.43
C PRO A 133 4.26 -10.62 -12.95
N GLN A 134 3.16 -11.30 -12.67
CA GLN A 134 1.82 -10.86 -13.08
C GLN A 134 1.39 -9.64 -12.27
N LEU A 135 1.71 -9.58 -10.97
CA LEU A 135 1.43 -8.43 -10.12
C LEU A 135 2.14 -7.17 -10.61
N LEU A 136 3.44 -7.30 -10.91
CA LEU A 136 4.24 -6.19 -11.44
C LEU A 136 3.76 -5.75 -12.83
N ALA A 137 3.39 -6.71 -13.69
CA ALA A 137 2.84 -6.41 -15.00
C ALA A 137 1.50 -5.67 -14.90
N TRP A 138 0.58 -6.12 -14.04
CA TRP A 138 -0.69 -5.46 -13.78
C TRP A 138 -0.48 -4.04 -13.25
N LEU A 139 0.42 -3.84 -12.28
CA LEU A 139 0.75 -2.51 -11.77
C LEU A 139 1.31 -1.58 -12.85
N LYS A 140 2.15 -2.12 -13.74
CA LYS A 140 2.68 -1.36 -14.89
C LYS A 140 1.57 -0.87 -15.82
N THR A 141 0.51 -1.66 -16.06
CA THR A 141 -0.64 -1.19 -16.87
C THR A 141 -1.44 -0.09 -16.18
N GLN A 142 -1.34 0.01 -14.86
CA GLN A 142 -1.94 1.11 -14.09
C GLN A 142 -1.03 2.35 -13.96
N GLY A 143 0.16 2.34 -14.56
CA GLY A 143 1.13 3.44 -14.48
C GLY A 143 1.79 3.54 -13.11
N VAL A 144 2.18 2.39 -12.54
CA VAL A 144 3.07 2.27 -11.37
C VAL A 144 4.47 1.87 -11.83
#